data_AF-A0A382XC29-F1
#
_entry.id   AF-A0A382XC29-F1
#
_cell.length_a   1.000
_cell.length_b   1.000
_cell.length_c   1.000
_cell.angle_alpha   90.00
_cell.angle_beta   90.00
_cell.angle_gamma   90.00
#
_symmetry.space_group_name_H-M   'P 1'
#
loop_
_entity.id
_entity.type
_entity.pdbx_description
1 polymer ?
#
loop_
_entity_poly.entity_id
_entity_poly.type
_entity_poly.pdbx_seq_one_letter_code
_entity_poly.pdbx_strand_id
1 'polypeptide(L)'
;LAEAITHSLTNKDKICGTFNITDDEPVKQLDFFEWLSEIAKRPMPVFGPEPDPTTRKRGITNKRVSNKLFKETFGFQYNYPTFREGLTEELENWKAMS
;
A
#
# COMPACT_ATOMS: atom_id res chain seq x y z
N LEU A 1 7.76 -5.17 0.21
CA LEU A 1 8.55 -4.79 -0.98
C LEU A 1 9.87 -5.57 -1.08
N ALA A 2 10.76 -5.49 -0.08
CA ALA A 2 12.08 -6.15 -0.14
C ALA A 2 11.98 -7.65 -0.44
N GLU A 3 11.06 -8.36 0.21
CA GLU A 3 10.82 -9.78 -0.01
C GLU A 3 10.38 -10.12 -1.44
N ALA A 4 9.49 -9.31 -2.03
CA ALA A 4 9.06 -9.48 -3.42
C ALA A 4 10.24 -9.32 -4.40
N ILE A 5 11.14 -8.36 -4.14
CA ILE A 5 12.36 -8.17 -4.93
C ILE A 5 13.27 -9.40 -4.80
N THR A 6 13.56 -9.84 -3.58
CA THR A 6 14.39 -11.03 -3.32
C THR A 6 13.80 -12.29 -3.98
N HIS A 7 12.49 -12.48 -3.86
CA HIS A 7 11.77 -13.62 -4.46
C HIS A 7 11.86 -13.60 -5.99
N SER A 8 11.74 -12.43 -6.62
CA SER A 8 11.94 -12.33 -8.07
C SER A 8 13.38 -12.66 -8.49
N LEU A 9 14.38 -12.15 -7.77
CA LEU A 9 15.80 -12.35 -8.07
C LEU A 9 16.29 -13.80 -7.88
N THR A 10 15.59 -14.59 -7.06
CA THR A 10 15.87 -16.02 -6.85
C THR A 10 15.18 -16.91 -7.88
N ASN A 11 14.24 -16.37 -8.66
CA ASN A 11 13.50 -17.06 -9.73
C ASN A 11 13.90 -16.52 -11.11
N LYS A 12 15.21 -16.49 -11.40
CA LYS A 12 15.81 -15.79 -12.55
C LYS A 12 15.27 -16.20 -13.92
N ASP A 13 14.90 -17.46 -14.07
CA ASP A 13 14.36 -18.00 -15.32
C ASP A 13 13.00 -17.38 -15.70
N LYS A 14 12.37 -16.65 -14.76
CA LYS A 14 11.08 -15.96 -14.93
C LYS A 14 11.19 -14.43 -15.01
N ILE A 15 12.39 -13.85 -15.00
CA ILE A 15 12.61 -12.38 -14.95
C ILE A 15 12.68 -11.80 -16.36
N CYS A 16 11.55 -11.73 -17.07
CA CYS A 16 11.46 -10.91 -18.28
C CYS A 16 10.21 -10.02 -18.23
N GLY A 17 10.41 -8.70 -18.15
CA GLY A 17 9.34 -7.70 -18.23
C GLY A 17 9.25 -6.76 -17.04
N THR A 18 8.22 -5.92 -17.07
CA THR A 18 7.90 -4.94 -16.01
C THR A 18 6.75 -5.47 -15.17
N PHE A 19 6.90 -5.42 -13.85
CA PHE A 19 5.90 -5.91 -12.90
C PHE A 19 5.45 -4.78 -11.97
N ASN A 20 4.14 -4.69 -11.76
CA ASN A 20 3.61 -3.84 -10.70
C ASN A 20 3.70 -4.57 -9.37
N ILE A 21 4.21 -3.88 -8.35
CA ILE A 21 4.22 -4.35 -6.98
C ILE A 21 3.39 -3.37 -6.15
N THR A 22 2.23 -3.84 -5.71
CA THR A 22 1.28 -3.15 -4.84
C THR A 22 0.57 -4.22 -4.03
N ASP A 23 -0.03 -3.82 -2.90
CA ASP A 23 -0.98 -4.67 -2.18
C ASP A 23 -2.24 -4.97 -3.03
N ASP A 24 -3.14 -5.79 -2.51
CA ASP A 24 -4.32 -6.27 -3.22
C ASP A 24 -5.50 -5.27 -3.16
N GLU A 25 -5.42 -4.20 -2.36
CA GLU A 25 -6.54 -3.29 -2.09
C GLU A 25 -6.27 -1.83 -2.47
N PRO A 26 -6.78 -1.37 -3.63
CA PRO A 26 -6.85 0.05 -3.90
C PRO A 26 -7.84 0.75 -2.96
N VAL A 27 -7.33 1.60 -2.07
CA VAL A 27 -8.15 2.31 -1.06
C VAL A 27 -8.29 3.80 -1.39
N LYS A 28 -9.45 4.40 -1.06
CA LYS A 28 -9.61 5.86 -1.11
C LYS A 28 -8.94 6.50 0.12
N GLN A 29 -8.48 7.73 -0.04
CA GLN A 29 -7.86 8.47 1.05
C GLN A 29 -8.79 8.64 2.27
N LEU A 30 -10.09 8.89 2.04
CA LEU A 30 -11.07 9.02 3.12
C LEU A 30 -11.20 7.71 3.89
N ASP A 31 -11.53 6.62 3.19
CA ASP A 31 -11.69 5.28 3.78
C ASP A 31 -10.42 4.84 4.56
N PHE A 32 -9.23 5.19 4.06
CA PHE A 32 -7.96 4.95 4.76
C PHE A 32 -7.86 5.73 6.07
N PHE A 33 -8.20 7.02 6.07
CA PHE A 33 -8.15 7.83 7.29
C PHE A 33 -9.21 7.44 8.30
N GLU A 34 -10.43 7.08 7.85
CA GLU A 34 -11.48 6.56 8.71
C GLU A 34 -11.01 5.32 9.48
N TRP A 35 -10.44 4.35 8.75
CA TRP A 35 -9.85 3.17 9.36
C TRP A 35 -8.71 3.51 10.33
N LEU A 36 -7.80 4.41 9.94
CA LEU A 36 -6.63 4.76 10.74
C LEU A 36 -7.03 5.47 12.04
N SER A 37 -8.01 6.38 11.98
CA SER A 37 -8.53 7.08 13.16
C SER A 37 -9.21 6.12 14.14
N GLU A 38 -9.97 5.14 13.62
CA GLU A 38 -10.59 4.11 14.43
C GLU A 38 -9.53 3.27 15.19
N ILE A 39 -8.56 2.70 14.47
CA ILE A 39 -7.56 1.80 15.08
C ILE A 39 -6.60 2.53 16.02
N ALA A 40 -6.28 3.79 15.73
CA ALA A 40 -5.43 4.63 16.58
C ALA A 40 -6.19 5.26 17.76
N LYS A 41 -7.53 5.13 17.82
CA LYS A 41 -8.40 5.83 18.79
C LYS A 41 -8.16 7.33 18.80
N ARG A 42 -8.03 7.92 17.61
CA ARG A 42 -7.80 9.36 17.41
C ARG A 42 -8.92 9.94 16.57
N PRO A 43 -9.28 11.22 16.76
CA PRO A 43 -10.28 11.86 15.92
C PRO A 43 -9.85 11.86 14.44
N MET A 44 -10.83 11.94 13.54
CA MET A 44 -10.56 12.17 12.12
C MET A 44 -9.80 13.48 11.92
N PRO A 45 -8.80 13.51 11.01
CA PRO A 45 -8.14 14.76 10.67
C PRO A 45 -9.15 15.71 10.02
N VAL A 46 -9.01 17.01 10.30
CA VAL A 46 -9.82 18.04 9.65
C VAL A 46 -9.48 18.09 8.17
N PHE A 47 -10.50 18.14 7.30
CA PHE A 47 -10.29 18.31 5.87
C PHE A 47 -9.61 19.65 5.59
N GLY A 48 -8.44 19.60 4.95
CA GLY A 48 -7.78 20.80 4.45
C GLY A 48 -8.50 21.38 3.22
N PRO A 49 -8.22 22.64 2.86
CA PRO A 49 -8.73 23.23 1.62
C PRO A 49 -8.27 22.39 0.42
N GLU A 50 -9.09 22.34 -0.64
CA GLU A 50 -8.69 21.68 -1.88
C GLU A 50 -7.39 22.31 -2.40
N PRO A 51 -6.34 21.52 -2.68
CA PRO A 51 -5.10 22.07 -3.20
C PRO A 51 -5.30 22.72 -4.57
N ASP A 52 -4.59 23.80 -4.84
CA ASP A 52 -4.63 24.51 -6.12
C ASP A 52 -4.34 23.52 -7.28
N PRO A 53 -5.26 23.36 -8.25
CA PRO A 53 -5.08 22.48 -9.40
C PRO A 53 -3.79 22.70 -10.18
N THR A 54 -3.29 23.92 -10.23
CA THR A 54 -2.07 24.29 -10.96
C THR A 54 -0.78 23.85 -10.25
N THR A 55 -0.85 23.61 -8.94
CA THR A 55 0.29 23.15 -8.12
C THR A 55 0.23 21.65 -7.82
N ARG A 56 -0.90 21.01 -8.13
CA ARG A 56 -1.17 19.60 -7.80
C ARG A 56 -0.33 18.67 -8.68
N LYS A 57 0.81 18.17 -8.18
CA LYS A 57 1.62 17.14 -8.87
C LYS A 57 1.06 15.70 -8.72
N ARG A 58 0.23 15.44 -7.70
CA ARG A 58 -0.35 14.12 -7.35
C ARG A 58 -1.85 14.25 -7.09
N GLY A 59 -2.65 13.24 -7.45
CA GLY A 59 -4.11 13.28 -7.31
C GLY A 59 -4.88 13.84 -8.51
N ILE A 60 -4.20 14.09 -9.64
CA ILE A 60 -4.87 14.48 -10.90
C ILE A 60 -5.64 13.30 -11.52
N THR A 61 -5.24 12.06 -11.23
CA THR A 61 -5.83 10.85 -11.82
C THR A 61 -6.16 9.82 -10.75
N ASN A 62 -7.31 9.15 -10.87
CA ASN A 62 -7.68 7.99 -10.06
C ASN A 62 -7.31 6.71 -10.82
N LYS A 63 -6.28 5.99 -10.36
CA LYS A 63 -5.80 4.75 -10.98
C LYS A 63 -5.87 3.60 -9.98
N ARG A 64 -6.18 2.41 -10.48
CA ARG A 64 -6.04 1.14 -9.76
C ARG A 64 -4.98 0.32 -10.47
N VAL A 65 -4.00 -0.18 -9.74
CA VAL A 65 -2.86 -0.90 -10.29
C VAL A 65 -3.04 -2.38 -9.99
N SER A 66 -3.04 -3.22 -11.04
CA SER A 66 -3.10 -4.67 -10.87
C SER A 66 -1.70 -5.23 -10.57
N ASN A 67 -1.59 -6.05 -9.53
CA ASN A 67 -0.40 -6.83 -9.17
C ASN A 67 -0.46 -8.29 -9.68
N LYS A 68 -1.52 -8.66 -10.42
CA LYS A 68 -1.82 -10.04 -10.83
C LYS A 68 -0.65 -10.71 -11.55
N LEU A 69 -0.04 -10.00 -12.51
CA LEU A 69 1.08 -10.51 -13.29
C LEU A 69 2.26 -10.94 -12.39
N PHE A 70 2.57 -10.17 -11.35
CA PHE A 70 3.64 -10.52 -10.42
C PHE A 70 3.30 -11.79 -9.62
N LYS A 71 2.09 -11.86 -9.06
CA LYS A 71 1.63 -13.01 -8.28
C LYS A 71 1.62 -14.30 -9.10
N GLU A 72 1.11 -14.24 -10.33
CA GLU A 72 1.02 -15.41 -11.23
C GLU A 72 2.39 -15.87 -11.72
N THR A 73 3.25 -14.94 -12.15
CA THR A 73 4.59 -15.30 -12.65
C THR A 73 5.44 -15.92 -11.56
N PHE A 74 5.47 -15.33 -10.38
CA PHE A 74 6.38 -15.74 -9.31
C PHE A 74 5.75 -16.65 -8.26
N GLY A 75 4.44 -16.91 -8.32
CA GLY A 75 3.73 -17.66 -7.28
C GLY A 75 3.80 -16.97 -5.91
N PHE A 76 3.91 -15.64 -5.90
CA PHE A 76 4.19 -14.87 -4.69
C PHE A 76 2.92 -14.58 -3.88
N GLN A 77 2.99 -14.79 -2.57
CA GLN A 77 1.96 -14.42 -1.61
C GLN A 77 2.49 -13.30 -0.71
N TYR A 78 1.73 -12.22 -0.59
CA TYR A 78 2.12 -11.08 0.25
C TYR A 78 1.83 -11.39 1.72
N ASN A 79 2.81 -11.12 2.59
CA ASN A 79 2.61 -11.15 4.05
C ASN A 79 1.62 -10.06 4.52
N TYR A 80 1.53 -8.97 3.76
CA TYR A 80 0.57 -7.88 3.98
C TYR A 80 -0.26 -7.69 2.69
N PRO A 81 -1.33 -8.48 2.48
CA PRO A 81 -2.17 -8.38 1.30
C PRO A 81 -2.93 -7.05 1.22
N THR A 82 -3.15 -6.37 2.34
CA THR A 82 -3.71 -5.02 2.38
C THR A 82 -2.82 -4.12 3.25
N PHE A 83 -3.11 -2.82 3.24
CA PHE A 83 -2.46 -1.89 4.15
C PHE A 83 -2.75 -2.17 5.64
N ARG A 84 -3.83 -2.89 5.97
CA ARG A 84 -4.31 -3.03 7.36
C ARG A 84 -3.41 -3.92 8.19
N GLU A 85 -2.95 -5.04 7.64
CA GLU A 85 -2.10 -5.98 8.38
C GLU A 85 -0.79 -5.29 8.79
N GLY A 86 -0.11 -4.67 7.83
CA GLY A 86 1.18 -4.02 8.08
C GLY A 86 1.08 -2.80 9.01
N LEU A 87 0.06 -1.95 8.84
CA LEU A 87 -0.10 -0.80 9.73
C LEU A 87 -0.57 -1.18 11.14
N THR A 88 -1.34 -2.26 11.29
CA THR A 88 -1.72 -2.74 12.63
C THR A 88 -0.47 -3.20 13.39
N GLU A 89 0.39 -4.00 12.75
CA GLU A 89 1.66 -4.44 13.34
C GLU A 89 2.56 -3.25 13.72
N GLU A 90 2.72 -2.27 12.83
CA GLU A 90 3.51 -1.06 13.11
C GLU A 90 2.95 -0.24 14.28
N LEU A 91 1.62 -0.14 14.40
CA LEU A 91 0.99 0.55 15.53
C LEU A 91 1.18 -0.18 16.86
N GLU A 92 1.20 -1.52 16.85
CA GLU A 92 1.50 -2.34 18.03
C GLU A 92 2.97 -2.17 18.44
N ASN A 93 3.89 -2.23 17.48
CA ASN A 93 5.31 -1.99 17.70
C ASN A 93 5.56 -0.60 18.30
N TRP A 94 4.92 0.43 17.74
CA TRP A 94 5.04 1.80 18.26
C TRP A 94 4.55 1.93 19.71
N LYS A 95 3.44 1.28 20.07
CA LYS A 95 2.93 1.26 21.46
C LYS A 95 3.86 0.49 22.41
N ALA A 96 4.54 -0.54 21.94
CA ALA A 96 5.50 -1.29 22.76
C ALA A 96 6.79 -0.48 23.04
N MET A 97 7.09 0.53 22.23
CA MET A 97 8.23 1.42 22.37
C MET A 97 7.95 2.70 23.20
N SER A 98 6.67 2.96 23.53
CA SER A 98 6.22 4.15 24.28
C SER A 98 5.90 3.83 25.73
#